data_AF-A0A0Q4RH34-F1
#
_entry.id   AF-A0A0Q4RH34-F1
#
_cell.length_a   1.000
_cell.length_b   1.000
_cell.length_c   1.000
_cell.angle_alpha   90.00
_cell.angle_beta   90.00
_cell.angle_gamma   90.00
#
_symmetry.space_group_name_H-M   'P 1'
#
loop_
_entity.id
_entity.type
_entity.pdbx_description
1 polymer ?
#
loop_
_entity_poly.entity_id
_entity_poly.type
_entity_poly.pdbx_seq_one_letter_code
_entity_poly.pdbx_strand_id
1 'polypeptide(L)'
;MHDYIKERTIKIGRCIVETKHTVRTIAKEFGVSKSTVHKDLTERLPEINPDLADQVKHILEYHKSIRHLRGGEATKIKYKKTSTKKREVLAAGKT
;
A
#
# COMPACT_ATOMS: atom_id res chain seq x y z
N MET A 1 23.51 -8.46 -6.52
CA MET A 1 22.17 -8.61 -5.91
C MET A 1 22.18 -9.87 -5.05
N HIS A 2 21.93 -9.78 -3.75
CA HIS A 2 21.88 -10.96 -2.88
C HIS A 2 20.62 -11.80 -3.17
N ASP A 3 20.72 -13.12 -3.07
CA ASP A 3 19.63 -14.04 -3.46
C ASP A 3 18.36 -13.84 -2.64
N TYR A 4 18.50 -13.49 -1.35
CA TYR A 4 17.35 -13.17 -0.49
C TYR A 4 16.53 -11.96 -1.00
N ILE A 5 17.18 -11.00 -1.67
CA ILE A 5 16.47 -9.84 -2.25
C ILE A 5 15.71 -10.26 -3.49
N LYS A 6 16.31 -11.10 -4.34
CA LYS A 6 15.64 -11.61 -5.54
C LYS A 6 14.38 -12.38 -5.19
N GLU A 7 14.49 -13.31 -4.24
CA GLU A 7 13.34 -14.10 -3.77
C GLU A 7 12.24 -13.21 -3.17
N ARG A 8 12.63 -12.23 -2.33
CA ARG A 8 11.67 -11.28 -1.76
C ARG A 8 10.95 -10.50 -2.85
N THR A 9 11.70 -9.96 -3.81
CA THR A 9 11.13 -9.17 -4.92
C THR A 9 10.11 -9.97 -5.72
N ILE A 10 10.40 -11.24 -6.04
CA ILE A 10 9.46 -12.13 -6.74
C ILE A 10 8.22 -12.39 -5.87
N LYS A 11 8.39 -12.71 -4.58
CA LYS A 11 7.27 -12.96 -3.65
C LYS A 11 6.34 -11.75 -3.54
N ILE A 12 6.90 -10.55 -3.39
CA ILE A 12 6.14 -9.30 -3.34
C ILE A 12 5.39 -9.07 -4.67
N GLY A 13 6.07 -9.28 -5.80
CA GLY A 13 5.46 -9.14 -7.14
C GLY A 13 4.25 -10.04 -7.32
N ARG A 14 4.39 -11.34 -7.02
CA ARG A 14 3.29 -12.32 -7.09
C ARG A 14 2.14 -11.97 -6.16
N CYS A 15 2.46 -11.62 -4.91
CA CYS A 15 1.46 -11.24 -3.92
C CYS A 15 0.62 -10.03 -4.39
N ILE A 16 1.23 -9.03 -5.05
CA ILE A 16 0.48 -7.90 -5.62
C ILE A 16 -0.43 -8.33 -6.75
N VAL A 17 0.01 -9.22 -7.63
CA VAL A 17 -0.82 -9.71 -8.74
C VAL A 17 -2.02 -10.50 -8.21
N GLU A 18 -1.82 -11.34 -7.20
CA GLU A 18 -2.85 -12.17 -6.58
C GLU A 18 -3.85 -11.34 -5.76
N THR A 19 -3.36 -10.51 -4.83
CA THR A 19 -4.20 -9.78 -3.86
C THR A 19 -4.71 -8.45 -4.39
N LYS A 20 -4.06 -7.89 -5.42
CA LYS A 20 -4.25 -6.52 -5.90
C LYS A 20 -4.17 -5.49 -4.76
N HIS A 21 -3.42 -5.79 -3.71
CA HIS A 21 -3.21 -4.88 -2.60
C HIS A 21 -2.30 -3.71 -2.97
N THR A 22 -2.34 -2.67 -2.15
CA THR A 22 -1.48 -1.50 -2.34
C THR A 22 -0.11 -1.74 -1.74
N VAL A 23 0.91 -1.05 -2.28
CA VAL A 23 2.28 -1.07 -1.72
C VAL A 23 2.34 -0.77 -0.22
N ARG A 24 1.41 0.02 0.34
CA ARG A 24 1.35 0.29 1.78
C ARG A 24 0.85 -0.91 2.59
N THR A 25 -0.07 -1.68 2.05
CA THR A 25 -0.61 -2.89 2.70
C THR A 25 0.45 -3.98 2.69
N ILE A 26 1.01 -4.25 1.50
CA ILE A 26 2.08 -5.22 1.30
C ILE A 26 3.30 -4.91 2.17
N ALA A 27 3.70 -3.65 2.29
CA ALA A 27 4.80 -3.25 3.17
C ALA A 27 4.58 -3.70 4.63
N LYS A 28 3.34 -3.61 5.13
CA LYS A 28 3.01 -4.06 6.49
C LYS A 28 3.05 -5.58 6.62
N GLU A 29 2.51 -6.30 5.63
CA GLU A 29 2.48 -7.77 5.61
C GLU A 29 3.88 -8.36 5.57
N PHE A 30 4.78 -7.78 4.77
CA PHE A 30 6.16 -8.25 4.59
C PHE A 30 7.14 -7.65 5.60
N GLY A 31 6.68 -6.81 6.55
CA GLY A 31 7.53 -6.20 7.58
C GLY A 31 8.63 -5.29 7.04
N VAL A 32 8.41 -4.66 5.88
CA VAL A 32 9.39 -3.79 5.21
C VAL A 32 8.83 -2.39 5.00
N SER A 33 9.72 -1.42 4.73
CA SER A 33 9.27 -0.07 4.43
C SER A 33 8.56 0.01 3.07
N LYS A 34 7.61 0.93 2.93
CA LYS A 34 6.96 1.23 1.64
C LYS A 34 7.99 1.54 0.55
N SER A 35 9.04 2.29 0.88
CA SER A 35 10.09 2.65 -0.08
C SER A 35 10.89 1.43 -0.54
N THR A 36 11.13 0.47 0.37
CA THR A 36 11.76 -0.81 0.04
C THR A 36 10.93 -1.60 -0.95
N VAL A 37 9.62 -1.75 -0.69
CA VAL A 37 8.69 -2.42 -1.62
C VAL A 37 8.68 -1.72 -2.98
N HIS A 38 8.66 -0.38 -2.99
CA HIS A 38 8.65 0.36 -4.25
C HIS A 38 9.92 0.11 -5.07
N LYS A 39 11.11 0.22 -4.46
CA LYS A 39 12.39 -0.09 -5.13
C LYS A 39 12.43 -1.53 -5.64
N ASP A 40 11.97 -2.48 -4.83
CA ASP A 40 11.89 -3.89 -5.21
C ASP A 40 11.04 -4.09 -6.46
N LEU A 41 9.91 -3.40 -6.59
CA LEU A 41 8.99 -3.58 -7.72
C LEU A 41 9.35 -2.77 -8.96
N THR A 42 9.87 -1.55 -8.81
CA THR A 42 10.09 -0.65 -9.96
C THR A 42 11.51 -0.68 -10.49
N GLU A 43 12.49 -1.02 -9.66
CA GLU A 43 13.90 -1.06 -10.08
C GLU A 43 14.38 -2.51 -10.23
N ARG A 44 14.08 -3.38 -9.25
CA ARG A 44 14.66 -4.72 -9.18
C ARG A 44 13.85 -5.79 -9.92
N LEU A 45 12.52 -5.74 -9.82
CA LEU A 45 11.66 -6.75 -10.44
C LEU A 45 11.80 -6.80 -11.96
N PRO A 46 11.91 -5.68 -12.72
CA PRO A 46 12.13 -5.73 -14.16
C PRO A 46 13.41 -6.46 -14.58
N GLU A 47 14.48 -6.35 -13.77
CA GLU A 47 15.75 -7.06 -14.02
C GLU A 47 15.66 -8.57 -13.76
N ILE A 48 14.74 -9.00 -12.90
CA ILE A 48 14.61 -10.40 -12.49
C ILE A 48 13.52 -11.12 -13.30
N ASN A 49 12.36 -10.47 -13.47
CA ASN A 49 11.20 -11.02 -14.15
C ASN A 49 10.39 -9.88 -14.81
N PRO A 50 10.63 -9.58 -16.09
CA PRO A 50 9.97 -8.48 -16.79
C PRO A 50 8.46 -8.70 -16.94
N ASP A 51 8.01 -9.93 -17.22
CA ASP A 51 6.58 -10.24 -17.39
C ASP A 51 5.77 -9.98 -16.12
N LEU A 52 6.34 -10.35 -14.96
CA LEU A 52 5.74 -10.08 -13.66
C LEU A 52 5.78 -8.57 -13.33
N ALA A 53 6.85 -7.88 -13.71
CA ALA A 53 6.96 -6.44 -13.52
C ALA A 53 5.88 -5.68 -14.29
N ASP A 54 5.57 -6.09 -15.52
CA ASP A 54 4.51 -5.48 -16.33
C ASP A 54 3.13 -5.68 -15.67
N GLN A 55 2.82 -6.88 -15.18
CA GLN A 55 1.57 -7.11 -14.45
C GLN A 55 1.44 -6.22 -13.20
N VAL A 56 2.53 -6.12 -12.41
CA VAL A 56 2.56 -5.25 -11.24
C VAL A 56 2.38 -3.78 -11.65
N LYS A 57 3.01 -3.34 -12.74
CA LYS A 57 2.91 -1.96 -13.23
C LYS A 57 1.47 -1.56 -13.50
N HIS A 58 0.69 -2.40 -14.18
CA HIS A 58 -0.73 -2.15 -14.44
C HIS A 58 -1.53 -1.95 -13.14
N ILE A 59 -1.28 -2.78 -12.13
CA ILE A 59 -1.95 -2.66 -10.81
C ILE A 59 -1.55 -1.36 -10.09
N LEU A 60 -0.27 -0.99 -10.15
CA LEU A 60 0.21 0.26 -9.57
C LEU A 60 -0.39 1.48 -10.26
N GLU A 61 -0.54 1.45 -11.59
CA GLU A 61 -1.18 2.50 -12.38
C GLU A 61 -2.67 2.62 -12.06
N TYR A 62 -3.39 1.50 -11.97
CA TYR A 62 -4.78 1.47 -11.50
C TYR A 62 -4.91 2.14 -10.12
N HIS A 63 -4.05 1.80 -9.17
CA HIS A 63 -4.08 2.43 -7.84
C HIS A 63 -3.74 3.93 -7.87
N LYS A 64 -2.92 4.39 -8.82
CA LYS A 64 -2.67 5.82 -9.02
C LYS A 64 -3.91 6.52 -9.56
N SER A 65 -4.61 5.93 -10.54
CA SER A 65 -5.79 6.54 -11.15
C SER A 65 -6.92 6.72 -10.14
N ILE A 66 -7.18 5.75 -9.26
CA ILE A 66 -8.24 5.84 -8.24
C ILE A 66 -7.80 6.52 -6.93
N ARG A 67 -6.55 7.00 -6.83
CA ARG A 67 -6.00 7.54 -5.57
C ARG A 67 -6.83 8.69 -5.01
N HIS A 68 -7.34 9.55 -5.88
CA HIS A 68 -8.11 10.72 -5.48
C HIS A 68 -9.42 10.33 -4.78
N LEU A 69 -10.11 9.30 -5.25
CA LEU A 69 -11.32 8.76 -4.61
C LEU A 69 -11.02 8.28 -3.19
N ARG A 70 -9.97 7.48 -3.05
CA ARG A 70 -9.51 6.96 -1.75
C ARG A 70 -9.04 8.08 -0.81
N GLY A 71 -8.44 9.14 -1.35
CA GLY A 71 -8.05 10.34 -0.60
C GLY A 71 -9.26 11.10 -0.05
N GLY A 72 -10.32 11.23 -0.85
CA GLY A 72 -11.60 11.80 -0.43
C GLY A 72 -12.25 10.99 0.70
N GLU A 73 -12.29 9.67 0.56
CA GLU A 73 -12.79 8.76 1.60
C GLU A 73 -11.97 8.86 2.89
N ALA A 74 -10.64 8.88 2.79
CA ALA A 74 -9.75 9.01 3.94
C ALA A 74 -10.02 10.32 4.71
N THR A 75 -10.24 11.43 3.99
CA THR A 75 -10.60 12.71 4.58
C THR A 75 -11.96 12.63 5.29
N LYS A 76 -12.99 12.09 4.61
CA LYS A 76 -14.33 11.89 5.19
C LYS A 76 -14.28 11.07 6.48
N ILE A 77 -13.51 9.97 6.49
CA ILE A 77 -13.31 9.12 7.66
C ILE A 77 -12.60 9.87 8.80
N LYS A 78 -11.54 10.64 8.48
CA LYS A 78 -10.82 11.46 9.48
C LYS A 78 -11.77 12.40 10.20
N TYR A 79 -12.56 13.18 9.48
CA TYR A 79 -13.48 14.14 10.09
C TYR A 79 -14.64 13.48 10.83
N LYS A 80 -15.17 12.35 10.33
CA LYS A 80 -16.15 11.54 11.10
C LYS A 80 -15.58 11.09 12.43
N LYS A 81 -14.39 10.49 12.45
CA LYS A 81 -13.72 10.04 13.68
C LYS A 81 -13.43 11.20 14.63
N THR A 82 -12.96 12.34 14.12
CA THR A 82 -12.75 13.54 14.94
C THR A 82 -14.05 14.07 15.53
N SER A 83 -15.16 14.02 14.77
CA SER A 83 -16.48 14.46 15.26
C SER A 83 -17.02 13.55 16.37
N THR A 84 -16.87 12.23 16.24
CA THR A 84 -17.25 11.27 17.27
C THR A 84 -16.39 11.46 18.53
N LYS A 85 -15.07 11.57 18.36
CA LYS A 85 -14.14 11.82 19.49
C LYS A 85 -14.45 13.14 20.21
N LYS A 86 -14.83 14.19 19.48
CA LYS A 86 -15.25 15.48 20.08
C LYS A 86 -16.55 15.33 20.88
N ARG A 87 -17.52 14.55 20.40
CA ARG A 87 -18.77 14.26 21.12
C ARG A 87 -18.54 13.44 22.38
N GLU A 88 -17.69 12.43 22.32
CA GLU A 88 -17.31 11.60 23.48
C GLU A 88 -16.62 12.44 24.58
N VAL A 89 -15.69 13.32 24.20
CA VAL A 89 -15.01 14.22 25.14
C VAL A 89 -15.99 15.22 25.79
N LEU A 90 -16.90 15.80 25.01
CA LEU A 90 -17.94 16.71 25.54
C LEU A 90 -18.95 16.02 26.46
N ALA A 91 -19.23 14.74 26.22
CA ALA A 91 -20.11 13.94 27.08
C ALA A 91 -19.40 13.53 28.39
N ALA A 92 -18.09 13.23 28.34
CA ALA A 92 -17.29 12.85 29.50
C ALA A 92 -16.93 14.03 30.42
N GLY A 93 -16.94 15.27 29.92
CA GLY A 93 -16.68 16.48 30.72
C GLY A 93 -17.91 17.12 31.37
N LYS A 94 -19.08 16.46 31.35
CA LYS A 94 -20.34 16.95 31.93
C LYS A 94 -20.72 16.32 33.29
N THR A 95 -19.82 15.57 33.91
CA THR A 95 -19.92 15.12 35.32
C THR A 95 -18.94 15.89 36.17
#